data_AF-A0A379LKF6-F1
#
_entry.id   AF-A0A379LKF6-F1
#
_cell.length_a   1.000
_cell.length_b   1.000
_cell.length_c   1.000
_cell.angle_alpha   90.00
_cell.angle_beta   90.00
_cell.angle_gamma   90.00
#
_symmetry.space_group_name_H-M   'P 1'
#
loop_
_entity.id
_entity.type
_entity.pdbx_description
1 polymer ?
#
loop_
_entity_poly.entity_id
_entity_poly.type
_entity_poly.pdbx_seq_one_letter_code
_entity_poly.pdbx_strand_id
1 'polypeptide(L)'
;MSRRSAPFVAPEDIIQDPLSKEGKSLAKELLSTLQADIAAFRADQFPPDILQQVRDMPIYQGNKDEVAAYHKRWQPLIDRALNFYPAAYLPPDNLPLPASLEIPQFIYHVQRLHLTKTRAKESKNFGSVGALIDKCGEFTEAECLRLEKVFANDETARLVAHRQFIDLRAYVFCKNDKGELLEPERIRFYRTGLIIHALPDFKIVDSRQKPRKRRNDAYSNPLADNGVWKVYKKR
;
A
#
# COMPACT_ATOMS: atom_id res chain seq x y z
N MET A 1 -12.52 -7.27 0.06
CA MET A 1 -11.72 -7.14 1.31
C MET A 1 -10.39 -6.47 0.99
N SER A 2 -9.74 -5.74 1.91
CA SER A 2 -8.36 -5.29 1.66
C SER A 2 -7.48 -6.53 1.70
N ARG A 3 -6.94 -6.99 0.55
CA ARG A 3 -5.97 -8.09 0.56
C ARG A 3 -4.86 -7.72 1.55
N ARG A 4 -4.65 -8.58 2.55
CA ARG A 4 -3.46 -8.50 3.41
C ARG A 4 -2.25 -8.76 2.52
N SER A 5 -1.09 -8.18 2.83
CA SER A 5 0.15 -8.60 2.19
C SER A 5 0.57 -9.95 2.75
N ALA A 6 1.41 -10.68 2.02
CA ALA A 6 2.00 -11.91 2.51
C ALA A 6 2.71 -11.68 3.87
N PRO A 7 2.65 -12.64 4.81
CA PRO A 7 3.32 -12.53 6.09
C PRO A 7 4.84 -12.57 5.91
N PHE A 8 5.54 -11.83 6.77
CA PHE A 8 7.00 -11.88 6.86
C PHE A 8 7.45 -13.21 7.46
N VAL A 9 8.49 -13.79 6.88
CA VAL A 9 9.21 -14.96 7.38
C VAL A 9 10.71 -14.62 7.35
N ALA A 10 11.42 -14.91 8.43
CA ALA A 10 12.87 -14.75 8.45
C ALA A 10 13.51 -15.88 7.60
N PRO A 11 14.42 -15.58 6.67
CA PRO A 11 14.98 -16.60 5.77
C PRO A 11 15.86 -17.61 6.53
N GLU A 12 15.36 -18.83 6.71
CA GLU A 12 16.03 -19.90 7.48
C GLU A 12 17.28 -20.46 6.77
N ASP A 13 17.34 -20.29 5.44
CA ASP A 13 18.48 -20.62 4.60
C ASP A 13 19.69 -19.70 4.84
N ILE A 14 19.45 -18.49 5.34
CA ILE A 14 20.49 -17.49 5.65
C ILE A 14 20.73 -17.39 7.17
N ILE A 15 19.69 -17.59 7.97
CA ILE A 15 19.71 -17.34 9.41
C ILE A 15 19.57 -18.67 10.17
N GLN A 16 20.66 -19.12 10.80
CA GLN A 16 20.73 -20.42 11.50
C GLN A 16 19.73 -20.56 12.66
N ASP A 17 19.49 -19.49 13.43
CA ASP A 17 18.45 -19.44 14.46
C ASP A 17 17.64 -18.14 14.30
N PRO A 18 16.56 -18.15 13.50
CA PRO A 18 15.75 -16.95 13.24
C PRO A 18 14.94 -16.45 14.44
N LEU A 19 14.78 -17.28 15.49
CA LEU A 19 14.00 -16.93 16.68
C LEU A 19 14.87 -16.28 17.76
N SER A 20 16.18 -16.50 17.73
CA SER A 20 17.17 -15.80 18.55
C SER A 20 17.11 -14.27 18.37
N LYS A 21 17.69 -13.55 19.33
CA LYS A 21 17.77 -12.08 19.27
C LYS A 21 18.66 -11.65 18.11
N GLU A 22 19.76 -12.37 17.91
CA GLU A 22 20.76 -12.16 16.86
C GLU A 22 20.13 -12.44 15.49
N GLY A 23 19.40 -13.53 15.33
CA GLY A 23 18.69 -13.87 14.09
C GLY A 23 17.59 -12.87 13.74
N LYS A 24 16.81 -12.40 14.72
CA LYS A 24 15.84 -11.32 14.51
C LYS A 24 16.51 -10.01 14.09
N SER A 25 17.66 -9.68 14.68
CA SER A 25 18.43 -8.49 14.32
C SER A 25 18.96 -8.59 12.89
N LEU A 26 19.54 -9.73 12.54
CA LEU A 26 20.05 -10.00 11.19
C LEU A 26 18.93 -9.97 10.15
N ALA A 27 17.78 -10.58 10.43
CA ALA A 27 16.63 -10.56 9.53
C ALA A 27 16.16 -9.12 9.24
N LYS A 28 16.15 -8.26 10.27
CA LYS A 28 15.79 -6.85 10.13
C LYS A 28 16.82 -6.08 9.29
N GLU A 29 18.11 -6.35 9.51
CA GLU A 29 19.19 -5.75 8.72
C GLU A 29 19.09 -6.15 7.25
N LEU A 30 18.95 -7.44 6.95
CA LEU A 30 18.82 -7.94 5.58
C LEU A 30 17.58 -7.38 4.87
N LEU A 31 16.44 -7.28 5.56
CA LEU A 31 15.24 -6.65 5.01
C LEU A 31 15.46 -5.15 4.77
N SER A 32 16.17 -4.46 5.65
CA SER A 32 16.51 -3.04 5.47
C SER A 32 17.43 -2.84 4.26
N THR A 33 18.42 -3.70 4.07
CA THR A 33 19.30 -3.68 2.89
C THR A 33 18.51 -3.93 1.61
N LEU A 34 17.61 -4.91 1.60
CA LEU A 34 16.71 -5.15 0.45
C LEU A 34 15.86 -3.91 0.13
N GLN A 35 15.32 -3.23 1.15
CA GLN A 35 14.55 -2.00 0.95
C GLN A 35 15.39 -0.87 0.36
N ALA A 36 16.64 -0.72 0.80
CA ALA A 36 17.57 0.26 0.26
C ALA A 36 17.92 -0.05 -1.21
N ASP A 37 18.18 -1.32 -1.53
CA ASP A 37 18.48 -1.76 -2.90
C ASP A 37 17.28 -1.52 -3.84
N ILE A 38 16.07 -1.84 -3.38
CA ILE A 38 14.85 -1.55 -4.14
C ILE A 38 14.69 -0.05 -4.36
N ALA A 39 14.91 0.78 -3.34
CA ALA A 39 14.81 2.23 -3.46
C ALA A 39 15.83 2.80 -4.45
N ALA A 40 17.08 2.33 -4.41
CA ALA A 40 18.13 2.73 -5.35
C ALA A 40 17.77 2.31 -6.79
N PHE A 41 17.35 1.06 -6.98
CA PHE A 41 16.93 0.56 -8.29
C PHE A 41 15.73 1.33 -8.83
N ARG A 42 14.75 1.63 -7.97
CA ARG A 42 13.57 2.42 -8.33
C ARG A 42 13.95 3.84 -8.77
N ALA A 43 14.89 4.49 -8.09
CA ALA A 43 15.33 5.84 -8.43
C ALA A 43 15.98 5.91 -9.83
N ASP A 44 16.60 4.82 -10.27
CA ASP A 44 17.26 4.71 -11.57
C ASP A 44 16.31 4.24 -12.68
N GLN A 45 15.47 3.23 -12.40
CA GLN A 45 14.69 2.51 -13.42
C GLN A 45 13.20 2.90 -13.48
N PHE A 46 12.71 3.73 -12.56
CA PHE A 46 11.32 4.17 -12.52
C PHE A 46 11.22 5.70 -12.68
N PRO A 47 10.51 6.23 -13.70
CA PRO A 47 9.58 5.55 -14.60
C PRO A 47 10.26 4.63 -15.63
N PRO A 48 9.57 3.57 -16.08
CA PRO A 48 10.10 2.68 -17.12
C PRO A 48 10.37 3.44 -18.43
N ASP A 49 11.54 3.20 -19.00
CA ASP A 49 12.02 3.74 -20.29
C ASP A 49 11.32 3.14 -21.52
N ILE A 50 10.95 1.86 -21.44
CA ILE A 50 10.38 1.08 -22.57
C ILE A 50 8.84 0.98 -22.54
N LEU A 51 8.17 1.66 -21.61
CA LEU A 51 6.72 1.56 -21.45
C LEU A 51 6.06 2.93 -21.54
N GLN A 52 4.83 2.96 -22.05
CA GLN A 52 4.08 4.20 -22.20
C GLN A 52 3.34 4.54 -20.90
N GLN A 53 3.53 5.76 -20.39
CA GLN A 53 2.77 6.25 -19.26
C GLN A 53 1.28 6.44 -19.61
N VAL A 54 0.41 5.96 -18.73
CA VAL A 54 -1.03 6.13 -18.83
C VAL A 54 -1.44 7.44 -18.17
N ARG A 55 -1.59 8.48 -18.99
CA ARG A 55 -1.88 9.86 -18.54
C ARG A 55 -0.79 10.32 -17.55
N ASP A 56 -1.14 11.10 -16.53
CA ASP A 56 -0.18 11.59 -15.51
C ASP A 56 -0.20 10.74 -14.22
N MET A 57 -0.37 9.43 -14.35
CA MET A 57 -0.42 8.50 -13.21
C MET A 57 0.78 7.56 -13.24
N PRO A 58 1.18 6.97 -12.10
CA PRO A 58 2.22 5.95 -12.06
C PRO A 58 1.66 4.61 -12.55
N ILE A 59 1.06 4.61 -13.74
CA ILE A 59 0.56 3.45 -14.47
C ILE A 59 1.25 3.46 -15.82
N TYR A 60 1.87 2.36 -16.21
CA TYR A 60 2.61 2.23 -17.47
C TYR A 60 2.13 0.99 -18.22
N GLN A 61 1.93 1.13 -19.52
CA GLN A 61 1.46 0.07 -20.40
C GLN A 61 2.48 -0.28 -21.47
N GLY A 62 2.46 -1.53 -21.90
CA GLY A 62 3.19 -2.00 -23.07
C GLY A 62 2.58 -3.29 -23.62
N ASN A 63 3.18 -3.81 -24.67
CA ASN A 63 2.90 -5.15 -25.15
C ASN A 63 3.49 -6.21 -24.18
N LYS A 64 3.22 -7.49 -24.45
CA LYS A 64 3.66 -8.60 -23.59
C LYS A 64 5.18 -8.63 -23.39
N ASP A 65 5.94 -8.39 -24.46
CA ASP A 65 7.39 -8.54 -24.47
C ASP A 65 8.08 -7.36 -23.79
N GLU A 66 7.59 -6.13 -24.00
CA GLU A 66 8.08 -4.93 -23.29
C GLU A 66 7.87 -5.06 -21.78
N VAL A 67 6.68 -5.50 -21.37
CA VAL A 67 6.35 -5.68 -19.95
C VAL A 67 7.17 -6.83 -19.35
N ALA A 68 7.35 -7.94 -20.07
CA ALA A 68 8.21 -9.04 -19.63
C ALA A 68 9.69 -8.60 -19.51
N ALA A 69 10.19 -7.82 -20.47
CA ALA A 69 11.55 -7.28 -20.43
C ALA A 69 11.75 -6.36 -19.22
N TYR A 70 10.82 -5.45 -18.95
CA TYR A 70 10.88 -4.58 -17.78
C TYR A 70 10.74 -5.37 -16.47
N HIS A 71 9.80 -6.33 -16.41
CA HIS A 71 9.62 -7.20 -15.23
C HIS A 71 10.89 -8.00 -14.92
N LYS A 72 11.57 -8.52 -15.94
CA LYS A 72 12.84 -9.24 -15.79
C LYS A 72 13.92 -8.40 -15.10
N ARG A 73 13.95 -7.07 -15.31
CA ARG A 73 14.89 -6.17 -14.61
C ARG A 73 14.66 -6.15 -13.09
N TRP A 74 13.41 -6.31 -12.67
CA TRP A 74 13.01 -6.34 -11.25
C TRP A 74 13.16 -7.73 -10.61
N GLN A 75 13.28 -8.79 -11.42
CA GLN A 75 13.26 -10.18 -10.94
C GLN A 75 14.25 -10.46 -9.80
N PRO A 76 15.53 -10.00 -9.85
CA PRO A 76 16.48 -10.27 -8.75
C PRO A 76 16.02 -9.72 -7.39
N LEU A 77 15.34 -8.56 -7.39
CA LEU A 77 14.80 -7.94 -6.17
C LEU A 77 13.50 -8.61 -5.73
N ILE A 78 12.66 -9.04 -6.68
CA ILE A 78 11.45 -9.81 -6.41
C ILE A 78 11.81 -11.14 -5.77
N ASP A 79 12.78 -11.88 -6.32
CA ASP A 79 13.22 -13.17 -5.78
C ASP A 79 13.74 -13.03 -4.35
N ARG A 80 14.57 -12.01 -4.09
CA ARG A 80 15.01 -11.69 -2.72
C ARG A 80 13.85 -11.35 -1.80
N ALA A 81 12.84 -10.62 -2.29
CA ALA A 81 11.65 -10.33 -1.50
C ALA A 81 10.85 -11.60 -1.19
N LEU A 82 10.74 -12.54 -2.13
CA LEU A 82 10.03 -13.81 -1.92
C LEU A 82 10.69 -14.67 -0.83
N ASN A 83 12.00 -14.56 -0.60
CA ASN A 83 12.66 -15.22 0.54
C ASN A 83 12.13 -14.71 1.90
N PHE A 84 11.74 -13.43 1.98
CA PHE A 84 11.11 -12.85 3.18
C PHE A 84 9.60 -13.02 3.23
N TYR A 85 8.97 -13.33 2.10
CA TYR A 85 7.53 -13.42 1.92
C TYR A 85 7.13 -14.65 1.10
N PRO A 86 7.49 -15.88 1.56
CA PRO A 86 7.38 -17.09 0.73
C PRO A 86 5.94 -17.47 0.37
N ALA A 87 4.95 -17.01 1.15
CA ALA A 87 3.53 -17.21 0.85
C ALA A 87 2.96 -16.23 -0.19
N ALA A 88 3.76 -15.29 -0.70
CA ALA A 88 3.30 -14.32 -1.69
C ALA A 88 2.95 -15.01 -3.01
N TYR A 89 1.83 -14.61 -3.60
CA TYR A 89 1.29 -15.12 -4.87
C TYR A 89 0.99 -16.63 -4.91
N LEU A 90 0.99 -17.31 -3.76
CA LEU A 90 0.64 -18.73 -3.67
C LEU A 90 -0.86 -18.93 -3.33
N PRO A 91 -1.51 -19.98 -3.88
CA PRO A 91 -2.87 -20.37 -3.49
C PRO A 91 -2.97 -20.77 -2.00
N PRO A 92 -4.17 -20.66 -1.39
CA PRO A 92 -5.43 -20.18 -1.96
C PRO A 92 -5.56 -18.65 -1.97
N ASP A 93 -4.78 -17.95 -1.15
CA ASP A 93 -5.01 -16.55 -0.85
C ASP A 93 -4.38 -15.58 -1.87
N ASN A 94 -3.34 -16.03 -2.59
CA ASN A 94 -2.61 -15.26 -3.60
C ASN A 94 -2.24 -13.85 -3.08
N LEU A 95 -1.72 -13.79 -1.84
CA LEU A 95 -1.42 -12.53 -1.16
C LEU A 95 -0.26 -11.81 -1.88
N PRO A 96 -0.37 -10.50 -2.17
CA PRO A 96 0.73 -9.78 -2.82
C PRO A 96 1.88 -9.51 -1.85
N LEU A 97 3.06 -9.21 -2.40
CA LEU A 97 4.16 -8.61 -1.64
C LEU A 97 3.70 -7.30 -0.95
N PRO A 98 4.28 -6.95 0.21
CA PRO A 98 3.93 -5.71 0.91
C PRO A 98 4.22 -4.46 0.09
N ALA A 99 3.25 -3.55 0.02
CA ALA A 99 3.41 -2.26 -0.66
C ALA A 99 4.50 -1.37 -0.05
N SER A 100 4.97 -1.67 1.17
CA SER A 100 6.11 -1.00 1.80
C SER A 100 7.45 -1.30 1.13
N LEU A 101 7.53 -2.37 0.33
CA LEU A 101 8.72 -2.66 -0.49
C LEU A 101 8.80 -1.77 -1.73
N GLU A 102 7.70 -1.11 -2.13
CA GLU A 102 7.65 -0.21 -3.29
C GLU A 102 8.03 -0.82 -4.66
N ILE A 103 8.01 -2.16 -4.75
CA ILE A 103 8.12 -2.90 -6.01
C ILE A 103 6.86 -2.63 -6.86
N PRO A 104 6.98 -2.28 -8.15
CA PRO A 104 5.84 -2.13 -9.05
C PRO A 104 4.99 -3.40 -9.14
N GLN A 105 3.69 -3.24 -9.29
CA GLN A 105 2.80 -4.36 -9.54
C GLN A 105 2.72 -4.64 -11.03
N PHE A 106 3.02 -5.88 -11.43
CA PHE A 106 2.94 -6.34 -12.81
C PHE A 106 1.65 -7.12 -13.03
N ILE A 107 0.84 -6.71 -14.01
CA ILE A 107 -0.41 -7.41 -14.34
C ILE A 107 -0.48 -7.64 -15.84
N TYR A 108 -0.74 -8.88 -16.23
CA TYR A 108 -0.82 -9.30 -17.62
C TYR A 108 -2.26 -9.43 -18.12
N HIS A 109 -2.43 -9.39 -19.44
CA HIS A 109 -3.70 -9.62 -20.13
C HIS A 109 -4.79 -8.63 -19.73
N VAL A 110 -4.42 -7.35 -19.53
CA VAL A 110 -5.33 -6.31 -19.08
C VAL A 110 -6.19 -5.83 -20.25
N GLN A 111 -7.50 -6.05 -20.12
CA GLN A 111 -8.51 -5.61 -21.07
C GLN A 111 -9.01 -4.19 -20.78
N ARG A 112 -9.12 -3.85 -19.50
CA ARG A 112 -9.68 -2.56 -19.09
C ARG A 112 -9.17 -2.14 -17.72
N LEU A 113 -8.87 -0.86 -17.58
CA LEU A 113 -8.72 -0.20 -16.29
C LEU A 113 -9.95 0.65 -15.99
N HIS A 114 -10.48 0.53 -14.78
CA HIS A 114 -11.45 1.48 -14.25
C HIS A 114 -10.87 2.23 -13.05
N LEU A 115 -10.58 3.51 -13.25
CA LEU A 115 -10.00 4.39 -12.27
C LEU A 115 -11.10 5.02 -11.43
N THR A 116 -10.94 4.95 -10.11
CA THR A 116 -11.91 5.50 -9.17
C THR A 116 -11.21 6.31 -8.08
N LYS A 117 -11.81 7.44 -7.71
CA LYS A 117 -11.40 8.24 -6.57
C LYS A 117 -12.19 7.78 -5.36
N THR A 118 -11.51 7.26 -4.34
CA THR A 118 -12.16 6.87 -3.08
C THR A 118 -11.61 7.72 -1.95
N ARG A 119 -12.49 8.35 -1.17
CA ARG A 119 -12.07 8.93 0.11
C ARG A 119 -11.75 7.79 1.06
N ALA A 120 -10.51 7.75 1.54
CA ALA A 120 -10.04 6.79 2.52
C ALA A 120 -9.64 7.51 3.81
N LYS A 121 -9.37 6.73 4.84
CA LYS A 121 -8.79 7.24 6.09
C LYS A 121 -7.66 6.35 6.56
N GLU A 122 -6.63 6.98 7.07
CA GLU A 122 -5.59 6.35 7.88
C GLU A 122 -6.02 6.46 9.35
N SER A 123 -5.81 5.39 10.13
CA SER A 123 -6.16 5.34 11.55
C SER A 123 -4.95 4.90 12.36
N LYS A 124 -4.57 5.70 13.37
CA LYS A 124 -3.51 5.36 14.33
C LYS A 124 -4.06 5.38 15.75
N ASN A 125 -3.65 4.42 16.57
CA ASN A 125 -4.06 4.34 17.98
C ASN A 125 -2.91 4.80 18.88
N PHE A 126 -3.23 5.54 19.94
CA PHE A 126 -2.25 6.08 20.87
C PHE A 126 -2.69 5.81 22.32
N GLY A 127 -1.69 5.52 23.15
CA GLY A 127 -1.84 5.37 24.60
C GLY A 127 -1.43 6.60 25.41
N SER A 128 -0.97 7.67 24.76
CA SER A 128 -0.62 8.93 25.42
C SER A 128 -0.75 10.10 24.43
N VAL A 129 -0.88 11.32 24.97
CA VAL A 129 -0.93 12.56 24.17
C VAL A 129 0.43 12.86 23.55
N GLY A 130 1.54 12.66 24.27
CA GLY A 130 2.89 12.86 23.75
C GLY A 130 3.17 12.02 22.49
N ALA A 131 2.91 10.71 22.54
CA ALA A 131 3.10 9.83 21.37
C ALA A 131 2.20 10.20 20.18
N LEU A 132 1.03 10.79 20.48
CA LEU A 132 0.13 11.29 19.45
C LEU A 132 0.72 12.53 18.77
N ILE A 133 1.21 13.52 19.55
CA ILE A 133 1.81 14.74 19.02
C ILE A 133 3.05 14.40 18.18
N ASP A 134 3.92 13.52 18.68
CA ASP A 134 5.13 13.06 17.96
C ASP A 134 4.83 12.47 16.57
N LYS A 135 3.65 11.87 16.38
CA LYS A 135 3.27 11.18 15.14
C LYS A 135 2.26 11.92 14.27
N CYS A 136 1.48 12.83 14.85
CA CYS A 136 0.38 13.51 14.17
C CYS A 136 0.57 15.03 14.09
N GLY A 137 1.62 15.56 14.70
CA GLY A 137 1.89 16.99 14.78
C GLY A 137 1.17 17.64 15.97
N GLU A 138 1.41 18.94 16.13
CA GLU A 138 0.86 19.73 17.23
C GLU A 138 -0.64 20.00 17.06
N PHE A 139 -1.28 20.26 18.19
CA PHE A 139 -2.66 20.70 18.33
C PHE A 139 -2.67 21.94 19.22
N THR A 140 -3.77 22.67 19.23
CA THR A 140 -3.89 23.84 20.12
C THR A 140 -3.83 23.42 21.58
N GLU A 141 -3.39 24.32 22.46
CA GLU A 141 -3.29 24.04 23.90
C GLU A 141 -4.63 23.57 24.51
N ALA A 142 -5.74 24.21 24.10
CA ALA A 142 -7.09 23.82 24.50
C ALA A 142 -7.49 22.42 24.01
N GLU A 143 -6.97 21.97 22.87
CA GLU A 143 -7.15 20.61 22.36
C GLU A 143 -6.31 19.61 23.14
N CYS A 144 -5.04 19.91 23.41
CA CYS A 144 -4.17 19.08 24.23
C CYS A 144 -4.79 18.81 25.60
N LEU A 145 -5.33 19.84 26.26
CA LEU A 145 -6.05 19.69 27.53
C LEU A 145 -7.27 18.76 27.43
N ARG A 146 -8.01 18.77 26.30
CA ARG A 146 -9.13 17.83 26.08
C ARG A 146 -8.63 16.40 25.87
N LEU A 147 -7.51 16.23 25.18
CA LEU A 147 -6.90 14.91 24.95
C LEU A 147 -6.35 14.32 26.26
N GLU A 148 -5.71 15.11 27.10
CA GLU A 148 -5.19 14.68 28.41
C GLU A 148 -6.30 14.25 29.36
N LYS A 149 -7.43 14.97 29.38
CA LYS A 149 -8.62 14.61 30.15
C LYS A 149 -9.18 13.21 29.83
N VAL A 150 -8.88 12.66 28.65
CA VAL A 150 -9.29 11.29 28.31
C VAL A 150 -8.56 10.26 29.17
N PHE A 151 -7.29 10.49 29.46
CA PHE A 151 -6.45 9.60 30.25
C PHE A 151 -6.57 9.85 31.76
N ALA A 152 -6.89 11.08 32.17
CA ALA A 152 -7.02 11.45 33.58
C ALA A 152 -8.05 10.60 34.35
N ASN A 153 -9.06 10.05 33.66
CA ASN A 153 -10.12 9.23 34.26
C ASN A 153 -10.00 7.73 33.92
N ASP A 154 -9.07 7.35 33.03
CA ASP A 154 -8.92 6.00 32.50
C ASP A 154 -7.55 5.86 31.82
N GLU A 155 -6.56 5.31 32.53
CA GLU A 155 -5.22 5.07 31.99
C GLU A 155 -5.19 4.00 30.90
N THR A 156 -6.24 3.17 30.79
CA THR A 156 -6.39 2.18 29.72
C THR A 156 -7.01 2.76 28.46
N ALA A 157 -7.50 4.00 28.54
CA ALA A 157 -8.09 4.69 27.40
C ALA A 157 -7.13 4.74 26.21
N ARG A 158 -7.72 4.84 25.03
CA ARG A 158 -6.99 4.97 23.77
C ARG A 158 -7.55 6.13 22.97
N LEU A 159 -6.65 6.92 22.41
CA LEU A 159 -7.00 7.90 21.38
C LEU A 159 -6.82 7.25 20.01
N VAL A 160 -7.71 7.60 19.08
CA VAL A 160 -7.58 7.24 17.67
C VAL A 160 -7.51 8.50 16.83
N ALA A 161 -6.43 8.66 16.08
CA ALA A 161 -6.28 9.75 15.12
C ALA A 161 -6.64 9.27 13.71
N HIS A 162 -7.45 10.06 13.02
CA HIS A 162 -7.89 9.82 11.66
C HIS A 162 -7.38 10.92 10.72
N ARG A 163 -6.63 10.52 9.69
CA ARG A 163 -6.26 11.39 8.56
C ARG A 163 -7.02 10.98 7.32
N GLN A 164 -7.81 11.87 6.75
CA GLN A 164 -8.50 11.61 5.49
C GLN A 164 -7.52 11.82 4.34
N PHE A 165 -7.57 10.92 3.36
CA PHE A 165 -6.78 11.06 2.14
C PHE A 165 -7.57 10.55 0.94
N ILE A 166 -7.13 10.95 -0.25
CA ILE A 166 -7.65 10.41 -1.50
C ILE A 166 -6.87 9.15 -1.84
N ASP A 167 -7.55 8.01 -1.81
CA ASP A 167 -6.99 6.76 -2.30
C ASP A 167 -7.42 6.57 -3.77
N LEU A 168 -6.43 6.60 -4.65
CA LEU A 168 -6.58 6.27 -6.06
C LEU A 168 -6.38 4.77 -6.24
N ARG A 169 -7.41 4.11 -6.77
CA ARG A 169 -7.39 2.67 -7.04
C ARG A 169 -7.84 2.39 -8.46
N ALA A 170 -7.25 1.33 -9.01
CA ALA A 170 -7.61 0.79 -10.31
C ALA A 170 -8.38 -0.51 -10.09
N TYR A 171 -9.53 -0.65 -10.74
CA TYR A 171 -10.12 -1.96 -10.99
C TYR A 171 -9.55 -2.46 -12.31
N VAL A 172 -8.84 -3.58 -12.24
CA VAL A 172 -8.11 -4.17 -13.36
C VAL A 172 -8.91 -5.35 -13.85
N PHE A 173 -9.39 -5.26 -15.09
CA PHE A 173 -10.13 -6.31 -15.75
C PHE A 173 -9.17 -7.07 -16.66
N CYS A 174 -8.91 -8.33 -16.35
CA CYS A 174 -8.01 -9.19 -17.10
C CYS A 174 -8.78 -10.26 -17.86
N LYS A 175 -8.17 -10.78 -18.92
CA LYS A 175 -8.59 -12.04 -19.56
C LYS A 175 -7.67 -13.18 -19.15
N ASN A 176 -8.19 -14.39 -19.03
CA ASN A 176 -7.35 -15.59 -18.93
C ASN A 176 -6.79 -16.00 -20.32
N ASP A 177 -5.99 -17.06 -20.36
CA ASP A 177 -5.41 -17.58 -21.61
C ASP A 177 -6.45 -18.04 -22.65
N LYS A 178 -7.67 -18.36 -22.19
CA LYS A 178 -8.81 -18.71 -23.05
C LYS A 178 -9.57 -17.48 -23.58
N GLY A 179 -9.16 -16.28 -23.19
CA GLY A 179 -9.81 -15.02 -23.55
C GLY A 179 -11.04 -14.65 -22.72
N GLU A 180 -11.36 -15.42 -21.67
CA GLU A 180 -12.51 -15.19 -20.78
C GLU A 180 -12.20 -14.08 -19.79
N LEU A 181 -13.17 -13.20 -19.54
CA LEU A 181 -13.02 -12.10 -18.60
C LEU A 181 -13.03 -12.61 -17.15
N LEU A 182 -12.00 -12.26 -16.40
CA LEU A 182 -11.90 -12.57 -14.97
C LEU A 182 -12.61 -11.51 -14.13
N GLU A 183 -12.95 -11.87 -12.89
CA GLU A 183 -13.42 -10.92 -11.90
C GLU A 183 -12.39 -9.78 -11.69
N PRO A 184 -12.82 -8.51 -11.68
CA PRO A 184 -11.89 -7.40 -11.63
C PRO A 184 -11.16 -7.31 -10.29
N GLU A 185 -9.85 -7.16 -10.36
CA GLU A 185 -9.03 -6.98 -9.19
C GLU A 185 -8.87 -5.51 -8.81
N ARG A 186 -9.00 -5.20 -7.53
CA ARG A 186 -8.85 -3.82 -7.03
C ARG A 186 -7.43 -3.59 -6.52
N ILE A 187 -6.68 -2.78 -7.25
CA ILE A 187 -5.26 -2.54 -7.03
C ILE A 187 -5.00 -1.12 -6.52
N ARG A 188 -4.16 -1.02 -5.48
CA ARG A 188 -3.54 0.24 -5.04
C ARG A 188 -2.22 0.39 -5.78
N PHE A 189 -1.98 1.50 -6.46
CA PHE A 189 -0.80 1.65 -7.31
C PHE A 189 -0.05 2.97 -7.09
N TYR A 190 -0.60 3.92 -6.35
CA TYR A 190 -0.01 5.27 -6.28
C TYR A 190 1.40 5.29 -5.71
N ARG A 191 1.70 4.40 -4.74
CA ARG A 191 3.02 4.26 -4.13
C ARG A 191 3.95 3.37 -4.95
N THR A 192 3.47 2.21 -5.38
CA THR A 192 4.29 1.16 -6.03
C THR A 192 4.49 1.41 -7.53
N GLY A 193 3.55 2.09 -8.17
CA GLY A 193 3.34 2.00 -9.61
C GLY A 193 2.55 0.75 -10.01
N LEU A 194 1.99 0.79 -11.22
CA LEU A 194 1.30 -0.33 -11.86
C LEU A 194 1.81 -0.48 -13.30
N ILE A 195 2.36 -1.65 -13.61
CA ILE A 195 2.84 -2.02 -14.94
C ILE A 195 1.83 -3.00 -15.53
N ILE A 196 1.30 -2.69 -16.72
CA ILE A 196 0.29 -3.53 -17.38
C ILE A 196 0.73 -3.97 -18.76
N HIS A 197 0.54 -5.26 -19.06
CA HIS A 197 0.45 -5.71 -20.44
C HIS A 197 -0.98 -5.46 -20.93
N ALA A 198 -1.11 -4.49 -21.84
CA ALA A 198 -2.38 -4.07 -22.42
C ALA A 198 -2.73 -4.94 -23.63
N LEU A 199 -3.96 -5.45 -23.67
CA LEU A 199 -4.50 -6.15 -24.85
C LEU A 199 -4.83 -5.15 -25.98
N PRO A 200 -4.94 -5.59 -27.25
CA PRO A 200 -5.16 -4.68 -28.39
C PRO A 200 -6.38 -3.74 -28.26
N ASP A 201 -7.45 -4.18 -27.61
CA ASP A 201 -8.67 -3.42 -27.36
C ASP A 201 -8.73 -2.82 -25.94
N PHE A 202 -7.57 -2.58 -25.33
CA PHE A 202 -7.43 -2.02 -23.99
C PHE A 202 -8.14 -0.66 -23.85
N LYS A 203 -8.91 -0.51 -22.76
CA LYS A 203 -9.67 0.71 -22.47
C LYS A 203 -9.44 1.24 -21.07
N ILE A 204 -9.43 2.56 -20.94
CA ILE A 204 -9.39 3.24 -19.65
C ILE A 204 -10.71 3.97 -19.41
N VAL A 205 -11.42 3.54 -18.38
CA VAL A 205 -12.61 4.24 -17.85
C VAL A 205 -12.16 5.06 -16.65
N ASP A 206 -12.29 6.39 -16.73
CA ASP A 206 -11.97 7.27 -15.61
C ASP A 206 -13.23 7.86 -14.98
N SER A 207 -13.55 7.37 -13.78
CA SER A 207 -14.67 7.87 -12.98
C SER A 207 -14.21 8.70 -11.77
N ARG A 208 -12.97 9.20 -11.75
CA ARG A 208 -12.42 9.96 -10.60
C ARG A 208 -13.19 11.24 -10.29
N GLN A 209 -13.82 11.85 -11.31
CA GLN A 209 -14.64 13.06 -11.14
C GLN A 209 -16.11 12.78 -10.81
N LYS A 210 -16.56 11.52 -10.83
CA LYS A 210 -17.97 11.21 -10.53
C LYS A 210 -18.25 11.41 -9.04
N PRO A 211 -19.21 12.29 -8.65
CA PRO A 211 -19.55 12.50 -7.25
C PRO A 211 -20.10 11.21 -6.66
N ARG A 212 -19.53 10.78 -5.53
CA ARG A 212 -20.00 9.60 -4.78
C ARG A 212 -20.74 10.04 -3.53
N LYS A 213 -21.80 9.30 -3.18
CA LYS A 213 -22.56 9.48 -1.94
C LYS A 213 -21.59 9.48 -0.74
N ARG A 214 -21.67 10.50 0.12
CA ARG A 214 -20.92 10.52 1.38
C ARG A 214 -21.35 9.29 2.19
N ARG A 215 -20.40 8.60 2.80
CA ARG A 215 -20.72 7.51 3.72
C ARG A 215 -21.31 8.10 5.01
N ASN A 216 -22.31 7.43 5.57
CA ASN A 216 -22.97 7.80 6.83
C ASN A 216 -22.10 7.51 8.08
N ASP A 217 -20.96 6.83 7.92
CA ASP A 217 -20.08 6.39 9.01
C ASP A 217 -18.95 7.40 9.35
N ALA A 218 -19.10 8.66 8.95
CA ALA A 218 -18.12 9.69 9.27
C ALA A 218 -18.16 10.01 10.78
N TYR A 219 -17.03 9.88 11.47
CA TYR A 219 -16.91 10.27 12.87
C TYR A 219 -17.14 11.79 12.99
N SER A 220 -18.16 12.18 13.76
CA SER A 220 -18.47 13.56 14.09
C SER A 220 -17.79 13.96 15.41
N ASN A 221 -17.57 15.26 15.61
CA ASN A 221 -17.09 15.87 16.86
C ASN A 221 -15.70 15.35 17.33
N PRO A 222 -14.62 15.65 16.59
CA PRO A 222 -13.28 15.33 17.07
C PRO A 222 -12.93 16.09 18.35
N LEU A 223 -12.15 15.46 19.22
CA LEU A 223 -11.57 16.10 20.41
C LEU A 223 -10.52 17.15 20.04
N ALA A 224 -9.78 16.88 18.96
CA ALA A 224 -8.75 17.74 18.41
C ALA A 224 -8.68 17.62 16.87
N ASP A 225 -8.39 18.71 16.18
CA ASP A 225 -8.27 18.79 14.71
C ASP A 225 -7.19 19.82 14.31
N ASN A 226 -6.07 19.34 13.77
CA ASN A 226 -5.00 20.20 13.27
C ASN A 226 -5.06 20.44 11.76
N GLY A 227 -6.23 20.23 11.14
CA GLY A 227 -6.44 20.34 9.69
C GLY A 227 -5.98 19.11 8.90
N VAL A 228 -5.14 18.25 9.47
CA VAL A 228 -4.69 16.99 8.85
C VAL A 228 -5.25 15.78 9.59
N TRP A 229 -5.09 15.76 10.91
CA TRP A 229 -5.51 14.68 11.80
C TRP A 229 -6.68 15.13 12.66
N LYS A 230 -7.71 14.30 12.70
CA LYS A 230 -8.85 14.43 13.61
C LYS A 230 -8.78 13.34 14.67
N VAL A 231 -8.79 13.71 15.94
CA VAL A 231 -8.59 12.79 17.08
C VAL A 231 -9.90 12.51 17.79
N TYR A 232 -10.12 11.26 18.17
CA TYR A 232 -11.31 10.80 18.89
C TYR A 232 -10.92 9.90 20.05
N LYS A 233 -11.77 9.82 21.08
CA LYS A 233 -11.68 8.72 22.06
C LYS A 233 -12.11 7.43 21.38
N LYS A 234 -11.28 6.39 21.46
CA LYS A 234 -11.63 5.06 20.97
C LYS A 234 -12.74 4.49 21.85
N ARG A 235 -13.82 4.01 21.21
CA ARG A 235 -14.89 3.27 21.90
C ARG A 235 -14.41 1.90 22.31
#